data_AF-A0A0B7FIU7-F1
#
_entry.id   AF-A0A0B7FIU7-F1
#
_cell.length_a   1.000
_cell.length_b   1.000
_cell.length_c   1.000
_cell.angle_alpha   90.00
_cell.angle_beta   90.00
_cell.angle_gamma   90.00
#
_symmetry.space_group_name_H-M   'P 1'
#
loop_
_entity.id
_entity.type
_entity.pdbx_description
1 polymer ?
#
loop_
_entity_poly.entity_id
_entity_poly.type
_entity_poly.pdbx_seq_one_letter_code
_entity_poly.pdbx_strand_id
1 'polypeptide(L)'
;MSDLSFSPEPVSRKRKSTGTSSSQTTKKPRGRGKKSQPDPYEAAKGYVEDVIAAPGSFDLPEDVESIRAMMATIAQYAKSLEGSVAVAGRTGRDAPPPKTPAQIEEEVSRIKNLINRGIKKLMTWKPSCKHSGSRYVFDGVCPDPRVFGAVFGLDGPPTWKAKKYTYPEFENFFGEIKGRARYSYLVLTSDVNVRYNPETGEFKVSGSYADARVRSSRAEAMHTAVALNRAEDLDDSE
;
A
#
# COMPACT_ATOMS: atom_id res chain seq x y z
N MET A 1 0.63 69.68 32.88
CA MET A 1 0.16 68.41 32.31
C MET A 1 1.36 67.71 31.71
N SER A 2 1.49 66.43 32.02
CA SER A 2 2.75 65.72 32.17
C SER A 2 3.28 65.08 30.89
N ASP A 3 4.58 64.87 30.95
CA ASP A 3 5.57 64.42 29.99
C ASP A 3 5.54 62.90 29.66
N LEU A 4 6.28 62.54 28.58
CA LEU A 4 6.91 61.25 28.22
C LEU A 4 6.13 60.20 27.37
N SER A 5 6.43 60.23 26.07
CA SER A 5 7.13 59.20 25.25
C SER A 5 7.03 57.73 25.68
N PHE A 6 6.68 56.82 24.74
CA PHE A 6 7.57 55.70 24.35
C PHE A 6 7.10 54.99 23.07
N SER A 7 8.02 54.89 22.11
CA SER A 7 7.98 54.07 20.90
C SER A 7 8.72 52.75 21.16
N PRO A 8 8.24 51.57 20.73
CA PRO A 8 9.02 50.35 20.83
C PRO A 8 9.73 50.00 19.51
N GLU A 9 11.07 50.09 19.51
CA GLU A 9 11.95 49.43 18.55
C GLU A 9 12.16 47.93 18.87
N PRO A 10 12.54 47.09 17.88
CA PRO A 10 12.62 45.65 18.02
C PRO A 10 13.91 45.19 18.73
N VAL A 11 13.76 44.59 19.92
CA VAL A 11 14.90 44.04 20.67
C VAL A 11 15.14 42.58 20.27
N SER A 12 16.22 42.35 19.53
CA SER A 12 16.83 41.04 19.37
C SER A 12 17.37 40.53 20.71
N ARG A 13 16.98 39.32 21.13
CA ARG A 13 17.66 38.58 22.22
C ARG A 13 18.24 37.28 21.68
N LYS A 14 19.51 37.39 21.33
CA LYS A 14 20.46 36.30 21.10
C LYS A 14 20.74 35.62 22.45
N ARG A 15 20.23 34.40 22.66
CA ARG A 15 20.77 33.49 23.69
C ARG A 15 21.71 32.50 23.01
N LYS A 16 22.99 32.60 23.38
CA LYS A 16 24.06 31.66 23.03
C LYS A 16 24.20 30.67 24.20
N SER A 17 24.05 29.38 23.91
CA SER A 17 24.63 28.31 24.71
C SER A 17 25.34 27.35 23.77
N THR A 18 26.64 27.26 23.98
CA THR A 18 27.62 26.53 23.20
C THR A 18 27.58 25.05 23.58
N GLY A 19 27.56 24.19 22.55
CA GLY A 19 28.21 22.87 22.51
C GLY A 19 27.82 21.82 23.55
N THR A 20 27.07 20.81 23.13
CA THR A 20 27.53 19.41 23.17
C THR A 20 26.73 18.63 22.12
N SER A 21 27.47 17.99 21.23
CA SER A 21 27.02 17.04 20.22
C SER A 21 26.20 15.91 20.84
N SER A 22 24.86 15.99 20.77
CA SER A 22 24.00 14.83 20.98
C SER A 22 23.73 14.19 19.62
N SER A 23 24.53 13.17 19.31
CA SER A 23 24.24 12.12 18.35
C SER A 23 22.73 11.85 18.28
N GLN A 24 22.16 11.94 17.07
CA GLN A 24 20.81 11.45 16.82
C GLN A 24 20.78 9.97 17.19
N THR A 25 20.19 9.69 18.35
CA THR A 25 19.86 8.33 18.77
C THR A 25 18.90 7.76 17.74
N THR A 26 19.41 6.82 16.95
CA THR A 26 18.64 5.90 16.12
C THR A 26 17.47 5.36 16.94
N LYS A 27 16.25 5.71 16.54
CA LYS A 27 15.05 5.10 17.11
C LYS A 27 15.15 3.60 16.84
N LYS A 28 15.43 2.83 17.89
CA LYS A 28 15.40 1.36 17.86
C LYS A 28 14.09 0.92 17.21
N PRO A 29 14.12 0.04 16.19
CA PRO A 29 12.90 -0.56 15.68
C PRO A 29 12.27 -1.33 16.84
N ARG A 30 10.99 -1.06 17.11
CA ARG A 30 10.19 -1.78 18.08
C ARG A 30 9.98 -3.18 17.53
N GLY A 31 10.97 -4.05 17.75
CA GLY A 31 10.95 -5.47 17.45
C GLY A 31 9.85 -6.14 18.26
N ARG A 32 8.62 -6.06 17.76
CA ARG A 32 7.58 -7.00 18.14
C ARG A 32 8.00 -8.30 17.49
N GLY A 33 8.68 -9.15 18.27
CA GLY A 33 9.06 -10.50 17.87
C GLY A 33 7.83 -11.20 17.32
N LYS A 34 7.71 -11.23 15.99
CA LYS A 34 6.89 -12.21 15.33
C LYS A 34 7.59 -13.52 15.66
N LYS A 35 6.97 -14.34 16.53
CA LYS A 35 7.21 -15.79 16.46
C LYS A 35 7.03 -16.11 14.98
N SER A 36 8.11 -16.51 14.32
CA SER A 36 8.08 -17.00 12.94
C SER A 36 6.97 -18.04 12.90
N GLN A 37 5.93 -17.76 12.12
CA GLN A 37 4.94 -18.78 11.82
C GLN A 37 5.71 -20.01 11.30
N PRO A 38 5.38 -21.23 11.75
CA PRO A 38 6.01 -22.44 11.23
C PRO A 38 5.89 -22.44 9.70
N ASP A 39 6.97 -22.81 9.03
CA ASP A 39 7.00 -22.81 7.57
C ASP A 39 5.96 -23.82 7.07
N PRO A 40 4.93 -23.38 6.35
CA PRO A 40 3.85 -24.26 5.92
C PRO A 40 4.32 -25.37 4.95
N TYR A 41 5.54 -25.28 4.43
CA TYR A 41 6.13 -26.24 3.49
C TYR A 41 7.34 -26.99 4.05
N GLU A 42 7.57 -26.98 5.37
CA GLU A 42 8.73 -27.64 6.00
C GLU A 42 8.84 -29.13 5.62
N ALA A 43 7.74 -29.87 5.64
CA ALA A 43 7.71 -31.27 5.24
C ALA A 43 8.07 -31.48 3.75
N ALA A 44 7.57 -30.61 2.86
CA ALA A 44 7.87 -30.69 1.43
C ALA A 44 9.33 -30.35 1.13
N LYS A 45 9.94 -29.42 1.88
CA LYS A 45 11.37 -29.13 1.79
C LYS A 45 12.22 -30.32 2.21
N GLY A 46 11.86 -30.99 3.31
CA GLY A 46 12.52 -32.21 3.75
C GLY A 46 12.54 -33.27 2.64
N TYR A 47 11.40 -33.56 2.04
CA TYR A 47 11.34 -34.54 0.93
C TYR A 47 12.21 -34.13 -0.28
N VAL A 48 12.22 -32.84 -0.64
CA VAL A 48 13.04 -32.36 -1.76
C VAL A 48 14.54 -32.43 -1.43
N GLU A 49 14.94 -32.06 -0.21
CA GLU A 49 16.33 -32.14 0.25
C GLU A 49 16.82 -33.60 0.32
N ASP A 50 15.99 -34.52 0.82
CA ASP A 50 16.30 -35.95 0.88
C ASP A 50 16.47 -36.55 -0.52
N VAL A 51 15.58 -36.23 -1.46
CA VAL A 51 15.68 -36.68 -2.86
C VAL A 51 16.93 -36.12 -3.55
N ILE A 52 17.29 -34.86 -3.30
CA ILE A 52 18.49 -34.24 -3.88
C ILE A 52 19.76 -34.81 -3.27
N ALA A 53 19.77 -35.05 -1.95
CA ALA A 53 20.93 -35.59 -1.25
C ALA A 53 21.23 -37.04 -1.64
N ALA A 54 20.19 -37.85 -1.90
CA ALA A 54 20.36 -39.26 -2.21
C ALA A 54 19.29 -39.80 -3.18
N PRO A 55 19.38 -39.46 -4.48
CA PRO A 55 18.33 -39.79 -5.47
C PRO A 55 18.14 -41.29 -5.70
N GLY A 56 19.15 -42.12 -5.39
CA GLY A 56 19.10 -43.57 -5.55
C GLY A 56 18.70 -44.36 -4.30
N SER A 57 18.65 -43.72 -3.13
CA SER A 57 18.30 -44.37 -1.85
C SER A 57 17.13 -43.68 -1.15
N PHE A 58 16.33 -42.93 -1.91
CA PHE A 58 15.12 -42.32 -1.38
C PHE A 58 14.06 -43.40 -1.20
N ASP A 59 13.70 -43.66 0.05
CA ASP A 59 12.65 -44.62 0.38
C ASP A 59 11.28 -44.01 0.12
N LEU A 60 10.59 -44.51 -0.90
CA LEU A 60 9.20 -44.16 -1.12
C LEU A 60 8.34 -44.85 -0.04
N PRO A 61 7.32 -44.15 0.50
CA PRO A 61 6.33 -44.78 1.35
C PRO A 61 5.71 -46.00 0.65
N GLU A 62 5.54 -47.11 1.36
CA GLU A 62 4.97 -48.34 0.78
C GLU A 62 3.48 -48.19 0.42
N ASP A 63 2.80 -47.24 1.06
CA ASP A 63 1.38 -46.98 0.87
C ASP A 63 1.11 -45.97 -0.25
N VAL A 64 0.19 -46.32 -1.14
CA VAL A 64 -0.20 -45.52 -2.30
C VAL A 64 -0.86 -44.20 -1.89
N GLU A 65 -1.62 -44.16 -0.79
CA GLU A 65 -2.22 -42.92 -0.29
C GLU A 65 -1.14 -41.98 0.24
N SER A 66 -0.16 -42.52 0.96
CA SER A 66 1.01 -41.79 1.47
C SER A 66 1.89 -41.23 0.35
N ILE A 67 2.11 -41.99 -0.73
CA ILE A 67 2.80 -41.50 -1.94
C ILE A 67 2.03 -40.33 -2.57
N ARG A 68 0.70 -40.46 -2.72
CA ARG A 68 -0.14 -39.38 -3.29
C ARG A 68 -0.10 -38.12 -2.43
N ALA A 69 -0.13 -38.27 -1.10
CA ALA A 69 -0.01 -37.15 -0.17
C ALA A 69 1.37 -36.47 -0.25
N MET A 70 2.45 -37.25 -0.34
CA MET A 70 3.82 -36.74 -0.55
C MET A 70 3.93 -35.99 -1.88
N MET A 71 3.47 -36.57 -3.00
CA MET A 71 3.49 -35.88 -4.29
C MET A 71 2.63 -34.61 -4.29
N ALA A 72 1.45 -34.64 -3.65
CA ALA A 72 0.59 -33.48 -3.54
C ALA A 72 1.23 -32.34 -2.73
N THR A 73 1.92 -32.66 -1.62
CA THR A 73 2.64 -31.67 -0.81
C THR A 73 3.83 -31.07 -1.56
N ILE A 74 4.60 -31.87 -2.31
CA ILE A 74 5.67 -31.39 -3.19
C ILE A 74 5.11 -30.52 -4.32
N ALA A 75 4.00 -30.92 -4.96
CA ALA A 75 3.36 -30.12 -6.02
C ALA A 75 2.83 -28.78 -5.49
N GLN A 76 2.25 -28.74 -4.29
CA GLN A 76 1.83 -27.51 -3.62
C GLN A 76 3.03 -26.61 -3.29
N TYR A 77 4.15 -27.19 -2.88
CA TYR A 77 5.39 -26.46 -2.64
C TYR A 77 5.99 -25.91 -3.95
N ALA A 78 6.07 -26.71 -5.00
CA ALA A 78 6.53 -26.27 -6.32
C ALA A 78 5.69 -25.11 -6.87
N LYS A 79 4.36 -25.20 -6.76
CA LYS A 79 3.45 -24.12 -7.14
C LYS A 79 3.65 -22.85 -6.30
N SER A 80 3.95 -22.97 -5.01
CA SER A 80 4.22 -21.79 -4.16
C SER A 80 5.55 -21.10 -4.52
N LEU A 81 6.51 -21.86 -5.07
CA LEU A 81 7.79 -21.37 -5.56
C LEU A 81 7.70 -20.65 -6.91
N GLU A 82 6.71 -20.92 -7.76
CA GLU A 82 6.57 -20.24 -9.06
C GLU A 82 6.51 -18.72 -8.91
N GLY A 83 5.76 -18.24 -7.92
CA GLY A 83 5.75 -16.81 -7.60
C GLY A 83 7.10 -16.33 -7.05
N SER A 84 7.85 -17.19 -6.36
CA SER A 84 9.16 -16.86 -5.75
C SER A 84 10.20 -16.61 -6.81
N VAL A 85 10.23 -17.48 -7.81
CA VAL A 85 11.08 -17.33 -8.98
C VAL A 85 10.70 -16.08 -9.78
N ALA A 86 9.40 -15.80 -9.96
CA ALA A 86 8.94 -14.58 -10.66
C ALA A 86 9.36 -13.27 -9.95
N VAL A 87 9.45 -13.30 -8.62
CA VAL A 87 9.94 -12.15 -7.83
C VAL A 87 11.46 -12.05 -7.90
N ALA A 88 12.18 -13.15 -7.67
CA ALA A 88 13.65 -13.17 -7.69
C ALA A 88 14.21 -12.77 -9.07
N GLY A 89 13.58 -13.24 -10.16
CA GLY A 89 13.96 -12.86 -11.53
C GLY A 89 13.74 -11.38 -11.86
N ARG A 90 12.91 -10.66 -11.09
CA ARG A 90 12.66 -9.22 -11.28
C ARG A 90 13.48 -8.33 -10.34
N THR A 91 13.81 -8.80 -9.14
CA THR A 91 14.46 -7.98 -8.11
C THR A 91 15.93 -8.30 -7.89
N GLY A 92 16.45 -9.39 -8.47
CA GLY A 92 17.84 -9.81 -8.30
C GLY A 92 18.21 -10.17 -6.84
N ARG A 93 17.20 -10.41 -5.98
CA ARG A 93 17.33 -10.79 -4.57
C ARG A 93 16.65 -12.13 -4.31
N ASP A 94 17.09 -12.80 -3.25
CA ASP A 94 16.47 -14.02 -2.75
C ASP A 94 14.97 -13.80 -2.55
N ALA A 95 14.18 -14.73 -3.09
CA ALA A 95 12.73 -14.64 -3.03
C ALA A 95 12.26 -14.62 -1.57
N PRO A 96 11.26 -13.78 -1.22
CA PRO A 96 10.62 -13.86 0.08
C PRO A 96 10.13 -15.30 0.35
N PRO A 97 10.20 -15.78 1.61
CA PRO A 97 9.82 -17.13 1.96
C PRO A 97 8.41 -17.45 1.44
N PRO A 98 8.20 -18.67 0.90
CA PRO A 98 6.94 -19.04 0.26
C PRO A 98 5.81 -18.99 1.29
N LYS A 99 4.99 -17.96 1.21
CA LYS A 99 3.76 -17.86 2.01
C LYS A 99 2.68 -18.69 1.34
N THR A 100 1.89 -19.38 2.15
CA THR A 100 0.67 -20.04 1.64
C THR A 100 -0.31 -19.00 1.08
N PRO A 101 -1.18 -19.38 0.14
CA PRO A 101 -2.21 -18.49 -0.37
C PRO A 101 -3.09 -17.89 0.74
N ALA A 102 -3.42 -18.69 1.78
CA ALA A 102 -4.15 -18.21 2.95
C ALA A 102 -3.39 -17.11 3.72
N GLN A 103 -2.08 -17.25 3.92
CA GLN A 103 -1.27 -16.22 4.57
C GLN A 103 -1.16 -14.96 3.72
N ILE A 104 -1.12 -15.09 2.39
CA ILE A 104 -1.14 -13.96 1.46
C ILE A 104 -2.46 -13.20 1.63
N GLU A 105 -3.60 -13.87 1.65
CA GLU A 105 -4.91 -13.23 1.84
C GLU A 105 -5.03 -12.50 3.20
N GLU A 106 -4.53 -13.10 4.28
CA GLU A 106 -4.47 -12.44 5.58
C GLU A 106 -3.59 -11.19 5.56
N GLU A 107 -2.43 -11.24 4.90
CA GLU A 107 -1.56 -10.08 4.75
C GLU A 107 -2.17 -9.02 3.84
N VAL A 108 -2.86 -9.42 2.76
CA VAL A 108 -3.61 -8.53 1.87
C VAL A 108 -4.67 -7.78 2.66
N SER A 109 -5.50 -8.47 3.45
CA SER A 109 -6.55 -7.85 4.25
C SER A 109 -5.95 -6.89 5.29
N ARG A 110 -4.80 -7.25 5.89
CA ARG A 110 -4.07 -6.39 6.82
C ARG A 110 -3.57 -5.12 6.14
N ILE A 111 -3.00 -5.23 4.94
CA ILE A 111 -2.49 -4.07 4.18
C ILE A 111 -3.64 -3.20 3.68
N LYS A 112 -4.73 -3.78 3.19
CA LYS A 112 -5.94 -3.03 2.82
C LYS A 112 -6.47 -2.20 3.99
N ASN A 113 -6.58 -2.82 5.16
CA ASN A 113 -7.00 -2.13 6.38
C ASN A 113 -6.01 -1.05 6.82
N LEU A 114 -4.70 -1.29 6.68
CA LEU A 114 -3.65 -0.33 7.00
C LEU A 114 -3.76 0.92 6.12
N ILE A 115 -3.89 0.73 4.80
CA ILE A 115 -4.02 1.83 3.83
C ILE A 115 -5.32 2.61 4.09
N ASN A 116 -6.45 1.90 4.23
CA ASN A 116 -7.75 2.54 4.46
C ASN A 116 -7.74 3.40 5.74
N ARG A 117 -7.27 2.83 6.88
CA ARG A 117 -7.16 3.57 8.15
C ARG A 117 -6.12 4.70 8.08
N GLY A 118 -5.00 4.45 7.40
CA GLY A 118 -3.92 5.43 7.23
C GLY A 118 -4.39 6.66 6.49
N ILE A 119 -5.07 6.48 5.35
CA ILE A 119 -5.63 7.58 4.55
C ILE A 119 -6.73 8.29 5.35
N LYS A 120 -7.66 7.58 5.99
CA LYS A 120 -8.70 8.18 6.83
C LYS A 120 -8.13 9.09 7.92
N LYS A 121 -7.01 8.71 8.53
CA LYS A 121 -6.33 9.51 9.55
C LYS A 121 -5.70 10.79 8.98
N LEU A 122 -5.29 10.79 7.72
CA LEU A 122 -4.75 11.95 7.02
C LEU A 122 -5.84 12.90 6.50
N MET A 123 -7.10 12.44 6.44
CA MET A 123 -8.25 13.25 6.05
C MET A 123 -8.70 14.15 7.21
N THR A 124 -7.94 15.20 7.47
CA THR A 124 -8.32 16.26 8.41
C THR A 124 -9.06 17.37 7.68
N TRP A 125 -10.06 17.96 8.33
CA TRP A 125 -10.77 19.12 7.78
C TRP A 125 -9.78 20.27 7.55
N LYS A 126 -9.79 20.83 6.33
CA LYS A 126 -9.06 22.04 5.97
C LYS A 126 -10.03 22.99 5.25
N PRO A 127 -9.83 24.32 5.34
CA PRO A 127 -10.67 25.28 4.62
C PRO A 127 -10.74 25.01 3.11
N SER A 128 -9.64 24.55 2.51
CA SER A 128 -9.59 24.20 1.08
C SER A 128 -10.50 23.03 0.71
N CYS A 129 -10.88 22.16 1.65
CA CYS A 129 -11.77 21.02 1.41
C CYS A 129 -13.17 21.44 0.94
N LYS A 130 -13.58 22.69 1.16
CA LYS A 130 -14.88 23.23 0.73
C LYS A 130 -14.91 23.60 -0.76
N HIS A 131 -13.76 23.88 -1.38
CA HIS A 131 -13.70 24.47 -2.73
C HIS A 131 -12.83 23.68 -3.70
N SER A 132 -11.60 23.33 -3.32
CA SER A 132 -10.59 22.74 -4.21
C SER A 132 -10.02 21.42 -3.73
N GLY A 133 -10.36 21.01 -2.50
CA GLY A 133 -9.84 19.82 -1.85
C GLY A 133 -8.49 20.04 -1.14
N SER A 134 -7.94 18.97 -0.59
CA SER A 134 -6.65 18.91 0.06
C SER A 134 -5.91 17.65 -0.38
N ARG A 135 -4.60 17.76 -0.58
CA ARG A 135 -3.75 16.62 -0.91
C ARG A 135 -3.44 15.78 0.33
N TYR A 136 -3.27 14.49 0.12
CA TYR A 136 -2.73 13.56 1.10
C TYR A 136 -1.62 12.72 0.46
N VAL A 137 -0.69 12.26 1.31
CA VAL A 137 0.35 11.30 0.96
C VAL A 137 0.45 10.32 2.12
N PHE A 138 0.17 9.05 1.83
CA PHE A 138 0.30 7.95 2.77
C PHE A 138 1.45 7.04 2.34
N ASP A 139 2.38 6.81 3.25
CA ASP A 139 3.54 5.98 3.02
C ASP A 139 3.45 4.72 3.88
N GLY A 140 3.86 3.59 3.31
CA GLY A 140 3.85 2.30 3.99
C GLY A 140 4.90 1.36 3.43
N VAL A 141 5.04 0.20 4.07
CA VAL A 141 6.01 -0.83 3.66
C VAL A 141 5.28 -2.15 3.52
N CYS A 142 5.42 -2.76 2.34
CA CYS A 142 5.02 -4.11 1.99
C CYS A 142 6.24 -4.84 1.39
N PRO A 143 6.98 -5.61 2.20
CA PRO A 143 8.22 -6.26 1.76
C PRO A 143 7.99 -7.35 0.72
N ASP A 144 6.76 -7.86 0.60
CA ASP A 144 6.43 -8.92 -0.33
C ASP A 144 5.65 -8.37 -1.54
N PRO A 145 6.26 -8.33 -2.73
CA PRO A 145 5.63 -7.76 -3.92
C PRO A 145 4.42 -8.56 -4.40
N ARG A 146 4.29 -9.84 -4.05
CA ARG A 146 3.11 -10.64 -4.42
C ARG A 146 1.90 -10.24 -3.60
N VAL A 147 2.09 -10.04 -2.30
CA VAL A 147 1.04 -9.55 -1.41
C VAL A 147 0.58 -8.18 -1.90
N PHE A 148 1.52 -7.29 -2.27
CA PHE A 148 1.16 -5.99 -2.82
C PHE A 148 0.39 -6.11 -4.15
N GLY A 149 0.80 -7.01 -5.05
CA GLY A 149 0.06 -7.29 -6.29
C GLY A 149 -1.37 -7.79 -6.01
N ALA A 150 -1.51 -8.76 -5.11
CA ALA A 150 -2.78 -9.33 -4.72
C ALA A 150 -3.74 -8.31 -4.08
N VAL A 151 -3.23 -7.28 -3.39
CA VAL A 151 -4.04 -6.16 -2.89
C VAL A 151 -4.83 -5.47 -4.01
N PHE A 152 -4.23 -5.34 -5.20
CA PHE A 152 -4.84 -4.74 -6.39
C PHE A 152 -5.44 -5.79 -7.35
N GLY A 153 -5.61 -7.04 -6.91
CA GLY A 153 -6.16 -8.12 -7.74
C GLY A 153 -5.24 -8.53 -8.89
N LEU A 154 -3.93 -8.31 -8.78
CA LEU A 154 -2.96 -8.78 -9.76
C LEU A 154 -2.57 -10.22 -9.45
N ASP A 155 -2.45 -11.07 -10.48
CA ASP A 155 -2.04 -12.48 -10.38
C ASP A 155 -0.52 -12.65 -10.20
N GLY A 156 0.13 -11.67 -9.56
CA GLY A 156 1.58 -11.63 -9.45
C GLY A 156 2.13 -10.28 -9.00
N PRO A 157 3.47 -10.15 -8.92
CA PRO A 157 4.11 -8.91 -8.52
C PRO A 157 3.79 -7.78 -9.50
N PRO A 158 3.58 -6.55 -9.00
CA PRO A 158 3.29 -5.40 -9.86
C PRO A 158 4.38 -5.21 -10.91
N THR A 159 3.97 -4.99 -12.16
CA THR A 159 4.86 -4.73 -13.30
C THR A 159 5.32 -3.28 -13.38
N TRP A 160 4.71 -2.40 -12.57
CA TRP A 160 4.86 -0.96 -12.65
C TRP A 160 5.49 -0.39 -11.36
N LYS A 161 6.27 0.68 -11.51
CA LYS A 161 6.80 1.47 -10.37
C LYS A 161 5.77 2.49 -9.86
N ALA A 162 4.93 3.01 -10.75
CA ALA A 162 3.83 3.90 -10.41
C ALA A 162 2.62 3.63 -11.31
N LYS A 163 1.42 3.63 -10.74
CA LYS A 163 0.15 3.50 -11.46
C LYS A 163 -0.87 4.47 -10.89
N LYS A 164 -1.62 5.09 -11.80
CA LYS A 164 -2.73 5.97 -11.49
C LYS A 164 -4.01 5.13 -11.52
N TYR A 165 -4.79 5.22 -10.45
CA TYR A 165 -6.11 4.61 -10.33
C TYR A 165 -7.14 5.71 -10.24
N THR A 166 -8.30 5.51 -10.84
CA THR A 166 -9.44 6.39 -10.58
C THR A 166 -9.89 6.18 -9.13
N TYR A 167 -10.51 7.18 -8.49
CA TYR A 167 -11.01 7.00 -7.12
C TYR A 167 -12.01 5.83 -6.98
N PRO A 168 -12.94 5.54 -7.93
CA PRO A 168 -13.88 4.42 -7.77
C PRO A 168 -13.18 3.07 -7.91
N GLU A 169 -12.21 2.93 -8.82
CA GLU A 169 -11.37 1.73 -8.90
C GLU A 169 -10.63 1.49 -7.58
N PHE A 170 -10.06 2.55 -7.00
CA PHE A 170 -9.36 2.46 -5.73
C PHE A 170 -10.31 2.05 -4.60
N GLU A 171 -11.51 2.64 -4.53
CA GLU A 171 -12.54 2.27 -3.55
C GLU A 171 -13.02 0.81 -3.73
N ASN A 172 -13.01 0.27 -4.95
CA ASN A 172 -13.34 -1.15 -5.21
C ASN A 172 -12.33 -2.12 -4.55
N PHE A 173 -11.04 -1.78 -4.56
CA PHE A 173 -10.01 -2.65 -3.95
C PHE A 173 -9.91 -2.51 -2.43
N PHE A 174 -10.03 -1.29 -1.90
CA PHE A 174 -9.77 -0.95 -0.49
C PHE A 174 -11.02 -0.73 0.35
N GLY A 175 -12.20 -0.78 -0.28
CA GLY A 175 -13.45 -0.36 0.31
C GLY A 175 -13.58 1.15 0.42
N GLU A 176 -14.70 1.59 0.97
CA GLU A 176 -15.04 3.02 1.05
C GLU A 176 -14.13 3.79 2.02
N ILE A 177 -13.53 4.87 1.50
CA ILE A 177 -12.61 5.75 2.24
C ILE A 177 -13.32 7.09 2.54
N LYS A 178 -13.99 7.12 3.69
CA LYS A 178 -14.65 8.32 4.24
C LYS A 178 -13.99 8.77 5.55
N GLY A 179 -13.60 10.04 5.61
CA GLY A 179 -13.24 10.74 6.85
C GLY A 179 -14.45 11.47 7.43
N ARG A 180 -14.57 11.54 8.77
CA ARG A 180 -15.66 12.27 9.43
C ARG A 180 -15.15 13.64 9.89
N ALA A 181 -15.81 14.71 9.44
CA ALA A 181 -15.67 16.06 9.98
C ALA A 181 -16.90 16.41 10.82
N ARG A 182 -16.87 17.54 11.54
CA ARG A 182 -17.91 17.92 12.52
C ARG A 182 -19.32 17.97 11.93
N TYR A 183 -19.45 18.43 10.68
CA TYR A 183 -20.72 18.62 9.98
C TYR A 183 -20.73 18.07 8.54
N SER A 184 -19.69 17.32 8.15
CA SER A 184 -19.58 16.78 6.80
C SER A 184 -18.71 15.53 6.74
N TYR A 185 -18.72 14.87 5.59
CA TYR A 185 -17.86 13.73 5.29
C TYR A 185 -16.80 14.15 4.27
N LEU A 186 -15.57 13.71 4.50
CA LEU A 186 -14.46 13.88 3.59
C LEU A 186 -14.33 12.63 2.72
N VAL A 187 -14.26 12.81 1.41
CA VAL A 187 -14.20 11.74 0.41
C VAL A 187 -13.04 11.97 -0.54
N LEU A 188 -12.58 10.90 -1.19
CA LEU A 188 -11.66 11.02 -2.32
C LEU A 188 -12.37 11.72 -3.49
N THR A 189 -11.67 12.65 -4.13
CA THR A 189 -12.22 13.48 -5.22
C THR A 189 -11.37 13.51 -6.47
N SER A 190 -10.12 13.05 -6.39
CA SER A 190 -9.21 12.93 -7.52
C SER A 190 -8.75 11.50 -7.67
N ASP A 191 -8.18 11.21 -8.82
CA ASP A 191 -7.38 10.01 -9.05
C ASP A 191 -6.31 9.84 -7.98
N VAL A 192 -6.00 8.58 -7.70
CA VAL A 192 -5.04 8.13 -6.70
C VAL A 192 -3.80 7.61 -7.42
N ASN A 193 -2.64 8.17 -7.08
CA ASN A 193 -1.36 7.72 -7.57
C ASN A 193 -0.72 6.78 -6.55
N VAL A 194 -0.51 5.52 -6.96
CA VAL A 194 0.14 4.48 -6.18
C VAL A 194 1.53 4.25 -6.75
N ARG A 195 2.54 4.33 -5.90
CA ARG A 195 3.93 3.98 -6.21
C ARG A 195 4.36 2.81 -5.37
N TYR A 196 5.12 1.90 -5.95
CA TYR A 196 5.65 0.72 -5.28
C TYR A 196 7.10 0.51 -5.70
N ASN A 197 7.99 0.32 -4.71
CA ASN A 197 9.35 -0.09 -4.94
C ASN A 197 9.49 -1.58 -4.59
N PRO A 198 9.67 -2.48 -5.59
CA PRO A 198 9.82 -3.91 -5.34
C PRO A 198 11.12 -4.28 -4.62
N GLU A 199 12.14 -3.41 -4.60
CA GLU A 199 13.43 -3.69 -3.97
C GLU A 199 13.41 -3.44 -2.45
N THR A 200 12.74 -2.37 -2.01
CA THR A 200 12.63 -1.98 -0.60
C THR A 200 11.29 -2.38 0.02
N GLY A 201 10.30 -2.70 -0.82
CA GLY A 201 8.92 -2.92 -0.40
C GLY A 201 8.19 -1.63 -0.02
N GLU A 202 8.79 -0.46 -0.20
CA GLU A 202 8.15 0.80 0.16
C GLU A 202 7.08 1.18 -0.86
N PHE A 203 5.95 1.68 -0.37
CA PHE A 203 4.86 2.16 -1.21
C PHE A 203 4.36 3.51 -0.75
N LYS A 204 3.89 4.30 -1.72
CA LYS A 204 3.35 5.64 -1.53
C LYS A 204 2.03 5.76 -2.25
N VAL A 205 0.99 6.14 -1.52
CA VAL A 205 -0.35 6.42 -2.04
C VAL A 205 -0.62 7.90 -1.87
N SER A 206 -0.91 8.59 -2.97
CA SER A 206 -1.15 10.03 -2.97
C SER A 206 -2.40 10.38 -3.77
N GLY A 207 -3.08 11.44 -3.36
CA GLY A 207 -4.32 11.88 -3.98
C GLY A 207 -4.87 13.13 -3.33
N SER A 208 -6.12 13.45 -3.62
CA SER A 208 -6.84 14.58 -3.05
C SER A 208 -8.19 14.17 -2.47
N TYR A 209 -8.53 14.78 -1.34
CA TYR A 209 -9.82 14.62 -0.67
C TYR A 209 -10.51 15.96 -0.49
N ALA A 210 -11.84 15.97 -0.45
CA ALA A 210 -12.63 17.18 -0.22
C ALA A 210 -13.93 16.82 0.50
N ASP A 211 -14.75 17.82 0.80
CA ASP A 211 -16.11 17.60 1.27
C ASP A 211 -16.91 16.79 0.23
N ALA A 212 -17.74 15.85 0.69
CA ALA A 212 -18.62 15.05 -0.14
C ALA A 212 -19.48 15.90 -1.09
N ARG A 213 -19.90 17.10 -0.66
CA ARG A 213 -20.68 18.03 -1.51
C ARG A 213 -19.89 18.51 -2.73
N VAL A 214 -18.57 18.66 -2.59
CA VAL A 214 -17.68 19.06 -3.70
C VAL A 214 -17.61 17.93 -4.73
N ARG A 215 -17.56 16.67 -4.30
CA ARG A 215 -17.60 15.49 -5.20
C ARG A 215 -18.87 15.48 -6.05
N SER A 216 -20.03 15.70 -5.43
CA SER A 216 -21.32 15.77 -6.14
C SER A 216 -21.34 16.90 -7.18
N SER A 217 -20.96 18.12 -6.77
CA SER A 217 -20.94 19.27 -7.69
C SER A 217 -19.99 19.08 -8.88
N ARG A 218 -18.85 18.41 -8.68
CA ARG A 218 -17.87 18.14 -9.74
C ARG A 218 -18.37 17.06 -10.70
N ALA A 219 -19.04 16.03 -10.20
CA ALA A 219 -19.65 14.99 -11.02
C ALA A 219 -20.78 15.56 -11.88
N GLU A 220 -21.63 16.41 -11.31
CA GLU A 220 -22.70 17.13 -12.03
C GLU A 220 -22.12 18.03 -13.13
N ALA A 221 -21.11 18.85 -12.82
CA ALA A 221 -20.47 19.71 -13.82
C ALA A 221 -19.85 18.92 -15.00
N MET A 222 -19.25 17.76 -14.73
CA MET A 222 -18.74 16.89 -15.80
C MET A 222 -19.84 16.31 -16.67
N HIS A 223 -20.97 15.91 -16.09
CA HIS A 223 -22.11 15.41 -16.84
C HIS A 223 -22.74 16.50 -17.74
N THR A 224 -22.86 17.73 -17.23
CA THR A 224 -23.36 18.87 -18.01
C THR A 224 -22.43 19.23 -19.17
N ALA A 225 -21.10 19.24 -18.96
CA ALA A 225 -20.14 19.54 -20.03
C ALA A 225 -20.17 18.50 -21.16
N VAL A 226 -20.31 17.21 -20.83
CA VAL A 226 -20.43 16.14 -21.84
C VAL A 226 -21.73 16.27 -22.64
N ALA A 227 -22.83 16.67 -21.98
CA ALA A 227 -24.11 16.88 -22.66
C ALA A 227 -24.07 18.07 -23.63
N LEU A 228 -23.34 19.15 -23.29
CA LEU A 228 -23.16 20.32 -24.15
C LEU A 228 -22.32 20.00 -25.40
N ASN A 229 -21.17 19.33 -25.23
CA ASN A 229 -20.31 18.99 -26.38
C ASN A 229 -21.03 18.06 -27.38
N ARG A 230 -21.92 17.17 -26.91
CA ARG A 230 -22.69 16.27 -27.78
C ARG A 230 -23.78 17.01 -28.58
N ALA A 231 -24.24 18.17 -28.11
CA ALA A 231 -25.23 18.97 -28.83
C ALA A 231 -24.59 19.77 -29.98
N GLU A 232 -23.34 20.20 -29.83
CA GLU A 232 -22.62 20.98 -30.85
C GLU A 232 -22.19 20.12 -32.06
N ASP A 233 -21.92 18.82 -31.87
CA ASP A 233 -21.56 17.90 -32.98
C ASP A 233 -22.76 17.52 -33.89
N LEU A 234 -23.99 17.87 -33.53
CA LEU A 234 -25.20 17.55 -34.30
C LEU A 234 -25.66 18.68 -35.24
N ASP A 235 -25.06 19.87 -35.15
CA ASP A 235 -25.42 21.04 -35.97
C ASP A 235 -24.47 21.28 -37.18
N ASP A 236 -23.41 20.48 -37.35
CA ASP A 236 -22.42 20.62 -38.45
C ASP A 236 -22.63 19.60 -39.59
N SER A 237 -23.83 19.02 -39.71
CA SER A 237 -24.17 17.97 -40.70
C SER A 237 -25.30 18.33 -41.67
N GLU A 238 -25.55 19.61 -41.93
CA GLU A 238 -26.45 20.07 -43.01
C GLU A 238 -25.70 20.66 -44.22
#